data_AF-A0A238X3Q2-F1
#
_entry.id   AF-A0A238X3Q2-F1
#
_cell.length_a   1.000
_cell.length_b   1.000
_cell.length_c   1.000
_cell.angle_alpha   90.00
_cell.angle_beta   90.00
_cell.angle_gamma   90.00
#
_symmetry.space_group_name_H-M   'P 1'
#
loop_
_entity.id
_entity.type
_entity.pdbx_description
1 polymer ?
#
loop_
_entity_poly.entity_id
_entity_poly.type
_entity_poly.pdbx_seq_one_letter_code
_entity_poly.pdbx_strand_id
1 'polypeptide(L)'
;MPFIPFDDRPISIDEGSREVQLPHETGISLTTREHENPYKAVSMADLMTETNYLNPDVEVIAEINTAESFETFGELLNTGHGVIGTTHAEDVETLVNRVIEQGLAAYLLREIDVVVFPHHVEGKRYVTQVVELLSGSEYDSLAPETKRGRDGRPKHGGAGTIEKGDATIHYNTIAWREPDGTFRFVGNPERTAHDGSVKTPDHTARSRHHVFTRLAERTDRDLEAVKEEYVRKHRYVRYLVRDGVTDFEELFEFLSDLRTDEAATVERAARTMRGRP
;
A
#
# COMPACT_ATOMS: atom_id res chain seq x y z
N MET A 1 -12.28 3.12 4.76
CA MET A 1 -10.83 2.99 5.00
C MET A 1 -10.56 2.61 6.46
N PRO A 2 -10.86 1.37 6.90
CA PRO A 2 -10.90 1.04 8.33
C PRO A 2 -9.52 0.87 8.98
N PHE A 3 -8.45 0.74 8.18
CA PHE A 3 -7.07 0.60 8.67
C PHE A 3 -6.34 1.93 8.88
N ILE A 4 -6.93 3.06 8.44
CA ILE A 4 -6.43 4.37 8.84
C ILE A 4 -6.77 4.52 10.33
N PRO A 5 -5.81 4.89 11.20
CA PRO A 5 -6.07 5.09 12.62
C PRO A 5 -7.29 5.97 12.91
N PHE A 6 -8.08 5.63 13.93
CA PHE A 6 -9.32 6.35 14.23
C PHE A 6 -9.11 7.80 14.65
N ASP A 7 -7.91 8.10 15.17
CA ASP A 7 -7.44 9.41 15.64
C ASP A 7 -6.77 10.26 14.55
N ASP A 8 -6.54 9.70 13.36
CA ASP A 8 -6.03 10.42 12.19
C ASP A 8 -7.16 11.14 11.46
N ARG A 9 -6.82 12.17 10.66
CA ARG A 9 -7.71 12.93 9.76
C ARG A 9 -7.51 12.47 8.32
N PRO A 10 -8.29 11.49 7.83
CA PRO A 10 -8.30 11.16 6.41
C PRO A 10 -9.12 12.15 5.60
N ILE A 11 -8.61 12.51 4.42
CA ILE A 11 -9.35 13.34 3.45
C ILE A 11 -9.47 12.57 2.14
N SER A 12 -10.69 12.26 1.72
CA SER A 12 -10.94 11.61 0.43
C SER A 12 -11.26 12.65 -0.64
N ILE A 13 -10.64 12.53 -1.81
CA ILE A 13 -10.83 13.42 -2.96
C ILE A 13 -11.33 12.57 -4.13
N ASP A 14 -12.49 12.94 -4.69
CA ASP A 14 -13.17 12.17 -5.74
C ASP A 14 -13.87 13.08 -6.76
N GLU A 15 -14.15 12.55 -7.95
CA GLU A 15 -14.85 13.23 -9.05
C GLU A 15 -16.39 13.20 -8.92
N GLY A 16 -16.91 12.75 -7.77
CA GLY A 16 -18.34 12.80 -7.43
C GLY A 16 -19.04 11.45 -7.32
N SER A 17 -18.33 10.35 -7.51
CA SER A 17 -18.86 8.99 -7.36
C SER A 17 -19.07 8.58 -5.89
N ARG A 18 -18.47 9.30 -4.94
CA ARG A 18 -18.51 9.04 -3.48
C ARG A 18 -18.17 7.59 -3.13
N GLU A 19 -17.14 7.05 -3.75
CA GLU A 19 -16.80 5.63 -3.65
C GLU A 19 -16.08 5.27 -2.34
N VAL A 20 -15.42 6.25 -1.71
CA VAL A 20 -14.62 6.05 -0.51
C VAL A 20 -15.46 6.34 0.74
N GLN A 21 -15.68 5.31 1.55
CA GLN A 21 -16.28 5.45 2.88
C GLN A 21 -15.19 5.69 3.95
N LEU A 22 -15.32 6.80 4.69
CA LEU A 22 -14.48 7.15 5.83
C LEU A 22 -15.30 7.02 7.13
N PRO A 23 -14.95 6.08 8.04
CA PRO A 23 -15.63 5.94 9.34
C PRO A 23 -15.17 6.96 10.39
N HIS A 24 -14.10 7.70 10.09
CA HIS A 24 -13.46 8.65 11.00
C HIS A 24 -14.34 9.86 11.29
N GLU A 25 -14.44 10.25 12.56
CA GLU A 25 -15.14 11.48 12.97
C GLU A 25 -14.52 12.74 12.35
N THR A 26 -13.20 12.73 12.19
CA THR A 26 -12.39 13.79 11.56
C THR A 26 -12.34 13.69 10.04
N GLY A 27 -12.93 12.65 9.44
CA GLY A 27 -12.87 12.38 8.02
C GLY A 27 -13.57 13.44 7.18
N ILE A 28 -12.92 13.89 6.10
CA ILE A 28 -13.49 14.87 5.17
C ILE A 28 -13.57 14.25 3.78
N SER A 29 -14.72 14.40 3.11
CA SER A 29 -14.89 13.99 1.72
C SER A 29 -15.07 15.21 0.82
N LEU A 30 -14.10 15.43 -0.05
CA LEU A 30 -14.10 16.46 -1.07
C LEU A 30 -14.52 15.86 -2.42
N THR A 31 -15.31 16.62 -3.16
CA THR A 31 -15.80 16.23 -4.49
C THR A 31 -15.60 17.37 -5.46
N THR A 32 -15.25 17.04 -6.71
CA THR A 32 -15.16 18.03 -7.77
C THR A 32 -16.52 18.71 -7.99
N ARG A 33 -16.48 19.88 -8.65
CA ARG A 33 -17.68 20.61 -9.03
C ARG A 33 -17.57 21.04 -10.48
N GLU A 34 -18.35 20.40 -11.34
CA GLU A 34 -18.54 20.86 -12.70
C GLU A 34 -19.38 22.14 -12.74
N HIS A 35 -18.95 23.13 -13.52
CA HIS A 35 -19.69 24.38 -13.68
C HIS A 35 -19.31 25.07 -15.01
N GLU A 36 -20.29 25.65 -15.71
CA GLU A 36 -20.08 26.32 -17.01
C GLU A 36 -19.11 27.52 -16.93
N ASN A 37 -19.24 28.30 -15.86
CA ASN A 37 -18.27 29.35 -15.51
C ASN A 37 -16.99 28.71 -14.92
N PRO A 38 -15.81 28.85 -15.57
CA PRO A 38 -14.55 28.27 -15.09
C PRO A 38 -14.16 28.73 -13.68
N TYR A 39 -14.49 29.96 -13.28
CA TYR A 39 -14.20 30.48 -11.93
C TYR A 39 -15.00 29.80 -10.81
N LYS A 40 -16.00 28.99 -11.18
CA LYS A 40 -16.80 28.20 -10.24
C LYS A 40 -16.58 26.71 -10.42
N ALA A 41 -15.88 26.27 -11.46
CA ALA A 41 -15.48 24.88 -11.57
C ALA A 41 -14.43 24.57 -10.48
N VAL A 42 -14.41 23.34 -10.01
CA VAL A 42 -13.40 22.85 -9.06
C VAL A 42 -12.92 21.50 -9.58
N SER A 43 -11.67 21.43 -10.00
CA SER A 43 -11.02 20.24 -10.54
C SER A 43 -10.48 19.32 -9.44
N MET A 44 -10.02 18.12 -9.81
CA MET A 44 -9.28 17.24 -8.88
C MET A 44 -8.00 17.92 -8.38
N ALA A 45 -7.25 18.60 -9.25
CA ALA A 45 -6.03 19.29 -8.89
C ALA A 45 -6.27 20.45 -7.92
N ASP A 46 -7.37 21.20 -8.10
CA ASP A 46 -7.79 22.24 -7.16
C ASP A 46 -8.01 21.64 -5.76
N LEU A 47 -8.74 20.53 -5.67
CA LEU A 47 -9.01 19.88 -4.39
C LEU A 47 -7.75 19.32 -3.74
N MET A 48 -6.87 18.67 -4.51
CA MET A 48 -5.59 18.15 -4.03
C MET A 48 -4.71 19.29 -3.48
N THR A 49 -4.67 20.43 -4.17
CA THR A 49 -3.92 21.60 -3.73
C THR A 49 -4.47 22.16 -2.43
N GLU A 50 -5.79 22.39 -2.37
CA GLU A 50 -6.46 23.00 -1.20
C GLU A 50 -6.48 22.06 0.02
N THR A 51 -6.40 20.75 -0.20
CA THR A 51 -6.35 19.75 0.88
C THR A 51 -5.14 19.96 1.80
N ASN A 52 -4.03 20.49 1.29
CA ASN A 52 -2.87 20.83 2.12
C ASN A 52 -3.18 21.80 3.27
N TYR A 53 -4.16 22.69 3.10
CA TYR A 53 -4.58 23.64 4.15
C TYR A 53 -5.47 23.01 5.22
N LEU A 54 -5.94 21.78 4.99
CA LEU A 54 -6.75 21.02 5.94
C LEU A 54 -5.90 20.15 6.86
N ASN A 55 -4.58 20.12 6.65
CA ASN A 55 -3.60 19.36 7.43
C ASN A 55 -4.01 17.88 7.59
N PRO A 56 -4.15 17.13 6.47
CA PRO A 56 -4.51 15.72 6.50
C PRO A 56 -3.38 14.88 7.09
N ASP A 57 -3.75 13.82 7.81
CA ASP A 57 -2.80 12.76 8.15
C ASP A 57 -2.68 11.77 6.97
N VAL A 58 -3.80 11.53 6.27
CA VAL A 58 -3.86 10.67 5.08
C VAL A 58 -4.75 11.28 4.00
N GLU A 59 -4.22 11.40 2.78
CA GLU A 59 -4.95 11.79 1.59
C GLU A 59 -5.34 10.55 0.78
N VAL A 60 -6.63 10.40 0.48
CA VAL A 60 -7.18 9.28 -0.31
C VAL A 60 -7.70 9.83 -1.63
N ILE A 61 -6.93 9.70 -2.68
CA ILE A 61 -7.26 10.18 -4.02
C ILE A 61 -7.93 9.03 -4.78
N ALA A 62 -9.23 9.18 -5.06
CA ALA A 62 -10.00 8.13 -5.70
C ALA A 62 -9.36 7.68 -7.01
N GLU A 63 -8.94 8.64 -7.85
CA GLU A 63 -8.30 8.35 -9.12
C GLU A 63 -7.40 9.50 -9.61
N ILE A 64 -6.19 9.17 -10.06
CA ILE A 64 -5.21 10.11 -10.61
C ILE A 64 -5.07 9.84 -12.11
N ASN A 65 -5.63 10.72 -12.94
CA ASN A 65 -5.81 10.45 -14.36
C ASN A 65 -5.37 11.56 -15.32
N THR A 66 -5.50 12.82 -14.93
CA THR A 66 -5.18 13.96 -15.78
C THR A 66 -3.74 14.41 -15.55
N ALA A 67 -3.15 15.09 -16.54
CA ALA A 67 -1.79 15.62 -16.41
C ALA A 67 -1.68 16.58 -15.21
N GLU A 68 -2.70 17.41 -14.99
CA GLU A 68 -2.78 18.32 -13.85
C GLU A 68 -2.81 17.57 -12.50
N SER A 69 -3.61 16.50 -12.38
CA SER A 69 -3.62 15.67 -11.17
C SER A 69 -2.30 14.93 -10.96
N PHE A 70 -1.61 14.52 -12.04
CA PHE A 70 -0.27 13.93 -11.94
C PHE A 70 0.78 14.95 -11.51
N GLU A 71 0.70 16.19 -11.98
CA GLU A 71 1.54 17.30 -11.54
C GLU A 71 1.35 17.57 -10.04
N THR A 72 0.11 17.77 -9.59
CA THR A 72 -0.18 17.98 -8.15
C THR A 72 0.18 16.76 -7.31
N PHE A 73 0.00 15.54 -7.83
CA PHE A 73 0.45 14.32 -7.15
C PHE A 73 1.97 14.32 -6.94
N GLY A 74 2.74 14.80 -7.92
CA GLY A 74 4.20 14.94 -7.80
C GLY A 74 4.61 15.90 -6.68
N GLU A 75 3.89 17.00 -6.51
CA GLU A 75 4.10 17.94 -5.41
C GLU A 75 3.75 17.30 -4.06
N LEU A 76 2.61 16.61 -4.01
CA LEU A 76 2.07 15.94 -2.82
C LEU A 76 2.98 14.81 -2.32
N LEU A 77 3.64 14.06 -3.21
CA LEU A 77 4.65 13.07 -2.80
C LEU A 77 5.80 13.65 -1.96
N ASN A 78 5.97 14.98 -1.96
CA ASN A 78 6.99 15.68 -1.18
C ASN A 78 6.44 16.42 0.06
N THR A 79 5.12 16.40 0.32
CA THR A 79 4.52 17.15 1.44
C THR A 79 4.55 16.39 2.78
N GLY A 80 4.91 15.10 2.76
CA GLY A 80 5.08 14.28 3.97
C GLY A 80 3.79 13.68 4.54
N HIS A 81 2.62 13.94 3.93
CA HIS A 81 1.37 13.28 4.29
C HIS A 81 1.34 11.81 3.79
N GLY A 82 0.55 10.96 4.45
CA GLY A 82 0.26 9.63 3.92
C GLY A 82 -0.63 9.73 2.69
N VAL A 83 -0.34 8.97 1.63
CA VAL A 83 -1.09 9.05 0.36
C VAL A 83 -1.55 7.68 -0.08
N ILE A 84 -2.83 7.58 -0.44
CA ILE A 84 -3.41 6.41 -1.09
C ILE A 84 -4.10 6.90 -2.36
N GLY A 85 -3.58 6.49 -3.52
CA GLY A 85 -4.14 6.85 -4.81
C GLY A 85 -4.45 5.63 -5.66
N THR A 86 -5.35 5.77 -6.63
CA THR A 86 -5.49 4.80 -7.72
C THR A 86 -5.19 5.44 -9.07
N THR A 87 -4.74 4.64 -10.03
CA THR A 87 -4.57 5.05 -11.42
C THR A 87 -4.67 3.83 -12.32
N HIS A 88 -4.98 4.04 -13.59
CA HIS A 88 -5.08 2.96 -14.57
C HIS A 88 -3.72 2.43 -15.04
N ALA A 89 -3.33 1.26 -14.55
CA ALA A 89 -2.19 0.50 -15.07
C ALA A 89 -2.37 -1.01 -14.84
N GLU A 90 -2.12 -1.83 -15.87
CA GLU A 90 -2.20 -3.30 -15.73
C GLU A 90 -0.97 -3.91 -15.04
N ASP A 91 0.19 -3.25 -15.18
CA ASP A 91 1.47 -3.66 -14.62
C ASP A 91 2.42 -2.46 -14.42
N VAL A 92 3.62 -2.75 -13.89
CA VAL A 92 4.63 -1.72 -13.57
C VAL A 92 5.09 -0.98 -14.81
N GLU A 93 5.23 -1.65 -15.95
CA GLU A 93 5.64 -1.00 -17.19
C GLU A 93 4.59 -0.01 -17.68
N THR A 94 3.33 -0.42 -17.68
CA THR A 94 2.19 0.43 -18.01
C THR A 94 2.07 1.63 -17.06
N LEU A 95 2.31 1.43 -15.76
CA LEU A 95 2.34 2.50 -14.77
C LEU A 95 3.44 3.53 -15.10
N VAL A 96 4.67 3.07 -15.36
CA VAL A 96 5.80 3.95 -15.70
C VAL A 96 5.52 4.71 -17.00
N ASN A 97 4.94 4.04 -18.01
CA ASN A 97 4.55 4.69 -19.26
C ASN A 97 3.55 5.81 -19.02
N ARG A 98 2.48 5.52 -18.26
CA ARG A 98 1.44 6.49 -17.94
C ARG A 98 2.02 7.71 -17.21
N VAL A 99 2.86 7.49 -16.21
CA VAL A 99 3.52 8.56 -15.44
C VAL A 99 4.32 9.49 -16.36
N ILE A 100 5.13 8.91 -17.25
CA ILE A 100 5.94 9.67 -18.21
C ILE A 100 5.04 10.41 -19.22
N GLU A 101 4.01 9.75 -19.75
CA GLU A 101 3.05 10.34 -20.69
C GLU A 101 2.25 11.49 -20.09
N GLN A 102 1.97 11.43 -18.79
CA GLN A 102 1.29 12.50 -18.03
C GLN A 102 2.26 13.60 -17.56
N GLY A 103 3.54 13.52 -17.91
CA GLY A 103 4.53 14.56 -17.62
C GLY A 103 5.15 14.49 -16.22
N LEU A 104 4.82 13.49 -15.41
CA LEU A 104 5.40 13.31 -14.08
C LEU A 104 6.81 12.71 -14.19
N ALA A 105 7.78 13.34 -13.52
CA ALA A 105 9.15 12.87 -13.53
C ALA A 105 9.26 11.48 -12.89
N ALA A 106 9.71 10.49 -13.65
CA ALA A 106 9.68 9.08 -13.24
C ALA A 106 10.39 8.80 -11.90
N TYR A 107 11.40 9.59 -11.52
CA TYR A 107 12.09 9.42 -10.24
C TYR A 107 11.16 9.60 -9.02
N LEU A 108 10.08 10.38 -9.14
CA LEU A 108 9.10 10.60 -8.07
C LEU A 108 8.33 9.32 -7.72
N LEU A 109 8.26 8.35 -8.64
CA LEU A 109 7.70 7.04 -8.33
C LEU A 109 8.44 6.33 -7.18
N ARG A 110 9.70 6.68 -6.90
CA ARG A 110 10.45 6.10 -5.77
C ARG A 110 9.91 6.51 -4.41
N GLU A 111 9.17 7.62 -4.33
CA GLU A 111 8.52 8.06 -3.10
C GLU A 111 7.31 7.18 -2.73
N ILE A 112 6.80 6.40 -3.68
CA ILE A 112 5.73 5.44 -3.45
C ILE A 112 6.32 4.17 -2.80
N ASP A 113 5.85 3.85 -1.60
CA ASP A 113 6.33 2.69 -0.83
C ASP A 113 5.93 1.35 -1.46
N VAL A 114 4.66 1.24 -1.90
CA VAL A 114 4.09 -0.01 -2.43
C VAL A 114 3.09 0.30 -3.54
N VAL A 115 3.12 -0.49 -4.61
CA VAL A 115 2.09 -0.50 -5.65
C VAL A 115 1.43 -1.87 -5.70
N VAL A 116 0.09 -1.89 -5.67
CA VAL A 116 -0.74 -3.09 -5.71
C VAL A 116 -1.46 -3.15 -7.06
N PHE A 117 -1.36 -4.27 -7.76
CA PHE A 117 -2.04 -4.48 -9.03
C PHE A 117 -3.25 -5.39 -8.85
N PRO A 118 -4.47 -4.84 -8.77
CA PRO A 118 -5.70 -5.64 -8.81
C PRO A 118 -5.98 -6.12 -10.24
N HIS A 119 -6.68 -7.24 -10.36
CA HIS A 119 -7.10 -7.81 -11.62
C HIS A 119 -8.53 -8.35 -11.50
N HIS A 120 -9.30 -8.19 -12.57
CA HIS A 120 -10.66 -8.67 -12.67
C HIS A 120 -10.83 -9.50 -13.94
N VAL A 121 -11.07 -10.81 -13.79
CA VAL A 121 -11.28 -11.73 -14.92
C VAL A 121 -12.33 -12.76 -14.53
N GLU A 122 -13.24 -13.07 -15.46
CA GLU A 122 -14.31 -14.05 -15.25
C GLU A 122 -15.11 -13.83 -13.94
N GLY A 123 -15.40 -12.56 -13.60
CA GLY A 123 -16.15 -12.20 -12.39
C GLY A 123 -15.36 -12.34 -11.08
N LYS A 124 -14.08 -12.71 -11.12
CA LYS A 124 -13.21 -12.83 -9.94
C LYS A 124 -12.28 -11.63 -9.85
N ARG A 125 -12.29 -10.95 -8.71
CA ARG A 125 -11.33 -9.88 -8.37
C ARG A 125 -10.27 -10.42 -7.44
N TYR A 126 -9.00 -10.16 -7.75
CA TYR A 126 -7.87 -10.55 -6.92
C TYR A 126 -6.68 -9.64 -7.20
N VAL A 127 -5.76 -9.54 -6.24
CA VAL A 127 -4.45 -8.93 -6.48
C VAL A 127 -3.59 -9.90 -7.29
N THR A 128 -2.91 -9.44 -8.33
CA THR A 128 -1.96 -10.26 -9.12
C THR A 128 -0.57 -10.18 -8.53
N GLN A 129 -0.13 -8.97 -8.21
CA GLN A 129 1.19 -8.67 -7.67
C GLN A 129 1.18 -7.41 -6.81
N VAL A 130 2.15 -7.38 -5.91
CA VAL A 130 2.50 -6.24 -5.06
C VAL A 130 3.98 -5.98 -5.28
N VAL A 131 4.33 -4.74 -5.59
CA VAL A 131 5.71 -4.34 -5.88
C VAL A 131 6.13 -3.19 -4.98
N GLU A 132 7.41 -3.13 -4.67
CA GLU A 132 8.07 -1.94 -4.11
C GLU A 132 8.96 -1.31 -5.19
N LEU A 133 9.06 0.02 -5.20
CA LEU A 133 9.86 0.77 -6.15
C LEU A 133 11.20 1.15 -5.52
N LEU A 134 12.29 0.97 -6.26
CA LEU A 134 13.65 1.00 -5.72
C LEU A 134 14.51 2.06 -6.39
N SER A 135 15.41 2.64 -5.60
CA SER A 135 16.60 3.33 -6.10
C SER A 135 17.60 2.32 -6.70
N GLY A 136 18.57 2.82 -7.48
CA GLY A 136 19.62 1.98 -8.05
C GLY A 136 20.44 1.25 -6.97
N SER A 137 20.78 1.93 -5.88
CA SER A 137 21.52 1.34 -4.76
C SER A 137 20.70 0.26 -4.04
N GLU A 138 19.42 0.48 -3.80
CA GLU A 138 18.52 -0.51 -3.20
C GLU A 138 18.40 -1.74 -4.11
N TYR A 139 18.23 -1.55 -5.42
CA TYR A 139 18.21 -2.63 -6.41
C TYR A 139 19.54 -3.40 -6.45
N ASP A 140 20.67 -2.70 -6.45
CA ASP A 140 22.00 -3.32 -6.45
C ASP A 140 22.27 -4.13 -5.19
N SER A 141 21.72 -3.71 -4.06
CA SER A 141 21.83 -4.43 -2.78
C SER A 141 21.01 -5.73 -2.71
N LEU A 142 20.09 -5.96 -3.65
CA LEU A 142 19.30 -7.19 -3.68
C LEU A 142 20.18 -8.40 -4.01
N ALA A 143 19.92 -9.51 -3.32
CA ALA A 143 20.60 -10.76 -3.60
C ALA A 143 20.34 -11.21 -5.06
N PRO A 144 21.32 -11.83 -5.76
CA PRO A 144 21.17 -12.24 -7.15
C PRO A 144 19.98 -13.18 -7.42
N GLU A 145 19.56 -13.95 -6.42
CA GLU A 145 18.35 -14.77 -6.45
C GLU A 145 17.06 -13.95 -6.38
N THR A 146 17.02 -12.85 -5.61
CA THR A 146 15.86 -11.94 -5.50
C THR A 146 15.62 -11.21 -6.82
N LYS A 147 16.64 -11.04 -7.65
CA LYS A 147 16.50 -10.42 -8.99
C LYS A 147 15.89 -11.37 -10.03
N ARG A 148 15.73 -12.66 -9.73
CA ARG A 148 15.22 -13.65 -10.69
C ARG A 148 13.79 -14.02 -10.35
N GLY A 149 12.87 -13.76 -11.28
CA GLY A 149 11.53 -14.31 -11.18
C GLY A 149 11.51 -15.82 -11.34
N ARG A 150 10.52 -16.47 -10.71
CA ARG A 150 10.43 -17.94 -10.60
C ARG A 150 10.52 -18.65 -11.96
N ASP A 151 9.94 -18.04 -12.98
CA ASP A 151 9.87 -18.54 -14.35
C ASP A 151 10.50 -17.57 -15.36
N GLY A 152 11.41 -16.70 -14.87
CA GLY A 152 12.00 -15.62 -15.66
C GLY A 152 11.06 -14.45 -15.90
N ARG A 153 9.83 -14.45 -15.38
CA ARG A 153 8.91 -13.32 -15.45
C ARG A 153 8.88 -12.56 -14.12
N PRO A 154 9.20 -11.25 -14.09
CA PRO A 154 9.19 -10.45 -12.86
C PRO A 154 7.84 -10.41 -12.13
N LYS A 155 6.74 -10.68 -12.84
CA LYS A 155 5.40 -10.76 -12.24
C LYS A 155 5.18 -11.94 -11.29
N HIS A 156 6.06 -12.95 -11.33
CA HIS A 156 5.99 -14.13 -10.47
C HIS A 156 7.15 -14.13 -9.47
N GLY A 157 7.33 -12.98 -8.83
CA GLY A 157 8.49 -12.65 -8.01
C GLY A 157 9.65 -12.16 -8.87
N GLY A 158 10.60 -11.49 -8.23
CA GLY A 158 11.80 -10.98 -8.89
C GLY A 158 11.84 -9.45 -8.95
N ALA A 159 13.05 -8.91 -8.96
CA ALA A 159 13.29 -7.51 -9.25
C ALA A 159 13.54 -7.28 -10.74
N GLY A 160 13.14 -6.10 -11.24
CA GLY A 160 13.28 -5.71 -12.63
C GLY A 160 13.71 -4.25 -12.78
N THR A 161 14.10 -3.91 -14.00
CA THR A 161 14.45 -2.55 -14.41
C THR A 161 13.61 -2.19 -15.64
N ILE A 162 13.04 -0.99 -15.65
CA ILE A 162 12.37 -0.39 -16.80
C ILE A 162 13.19 0.82 -17.23
N GLU A 163 13.60 0.83 -18.49
CA GLU A 163 14.33 1.93 -19.13
C GLU A 163 13.44 2.58 -20.20
N LYS A 164 13.14 3.87 -20.03
CA LYS A 164 12.27 4.66 -20.91
C LYS A 164 12.88 6.04 -21.13
N GLY A 165 13.48 6.26 -22.30
CA GLY A 165 14.27 7.46 -22.55
C GLY A 165 15.42 7.58 -21.55
N ASP A 166 15.48 8.69 -20.83
CA ASP A 166 16.48 8.93 -19.77
C ASP A 166 16.03 8.42 -18.39
N ALA A 167 14.81 7.89 -18.26
CA ALA A 167 14.27 7.38 -17.00
C ALA A 167 14.67 5.91 -16.79
N THR A 168 15.20 5.61 -15.60
CA THR A 168 15.45 4.23 -15.13
C THR A 168 14.72 4.00 -13.80
N ILE A 169 13.79 3.04 -13.81
CA ILE A 169 13.00 2.64 -12.64
C ILE A 169 13.31 1.20 -12.31
N HIS A 170 13.69 0.96 -11.05
CA HIS A 170 13.87 -0.38 -10.51
C HIS A 170 12.66 -0.72 -9.65
N TYR A 171 12.27 -1.99 -9.65
CA TYR A 171 11.19 -2.47 -8.81
C TYR A 171 11.49 -3.88 -8.32
N ASN A 172 10.81 -4.30 -7.25
CA ASN A 172 10.88 -5.65 -6.73
C ASN A 172 9.46 -6.17 -6.46
N THR A 173 9.09 -7.29 -7.09
CA THR A 173 7.81 -7.96 -6.86
C THR A 173 7.89 -8.75 -5.55
N ILE A 174 7.32 -8.19 -4.49
CA ILE A 174 7.41 -8.74 -3.14
C ILE A 174 6.34 -9.81 -2.88
N ALA A 175 5.14 -9.65 -3.44
CA ALA A 175 4.09 -10.65 -3.34
C ALA A 175 3.36 -10.86 -4.67
N TRP A 176 2.91 -12.08 -4.95
CA TRP A 176 2.17 -12.40 -6.16
C TRP A 176 1.22 -13.58 -5.98
N ARG A 177 0.24 -13.67 -6.86
CA ARG A 177 -0.72 -14.77 -6.91
C ARG A 177 -0.24 -15.88 -7.84
N GLU A 178 -0.34 -17.12 -7.37
CA GLU A 178 -0.05 -18.33 -8.12
C GLU A 178 -1.27 -18.80 -8.95
N PRO A 179 -1.07 -19.64 -9.99
CA PRO A 179 -2.19 -20.18 -10.78
C PRO A 179 -3.20 -20.99 -9.96
N ASP A 180 -2.75 -21.66 -8.89
CA ASP A 180 -3.61 -22.39 -7.94
C ASP A 180 -4.43 -21.47 -7.01
N GLY A 181 -4.19 -20.15 -7.10
CA GLY A 181 -4.85 -19.13 -6.33
C GLY A 181 -4.24 -18.82 -4.98
N THR A 182 -3.16 -19.50 -4.60
CA THR A 182 -2.38 -19.13 -3.41
C THR A 182 -1.59 -17.85 -3.63
N PHE A 183 -1.29 -17.16 -2.54
CA PHE A 183 -0.42 -15.98 -2.58
C PHE A 183 0.96 -16.35 -2.06
N ARG A 184 1.99 -15.95 -2.81
CA ARG A 184 3.37 -16.01 -2.35
C ARG A 184 3.82 -14.64 -1.88
N PHE A 185 4.40 -14.61 -0.70
CA PHE A 185 5.12 -13.47 -0.16
C PHE A 185 6.50 -13.98 0.24
N VAL A 186 7.47 -13.85 -0.66
CA VAL A 186 8.86 -14.27 -0.38
C VAL A 186 9.42 -13.30 0.65
N GLY A 187 10.18 -13.76 1.65
CA GLY A 187 10.69 -12.89 2.70
C GLY A 187 9.68 -12.53 3.79
N ASN A 188 8.49 -13.17 3.80
CA ASN A 188 7.48 -12.98 4.84
C ASN A 188 8.07 -13.15 6.26
N PRO A 189 8.04 -12.09 7.10
CA PRO A 189 8.55 -12.14 8.47
C PRO A 189 7.94 -13.23 9.38
N GLU A 190 6.73 -13.72 9.09
CA GLU A 190 6.12 -14.81 9.87
C GLU A 190 6.86 -16.14 9.72
N ARG A 191 7.43 -16.41 8.54
CA ARG A 191 8.14 -17.67 8.27
C ARG A 191 9.52 -17.71 8.93
N THR A 192 10.15 -16.56 9.11
CA THR A 192 11.43 -16.44 9.82
C THR A 192 11.28 -16.59 11.33
N ALA A 193 10.13 -16.20 11.91
CA ALA A 193 9.87 -16.29 13.35
C ALA A 193 9.55 -17.72 13.84
N HIS A 194 9.05 -18.61 12.98
CA HIS A 194 8.65 -19.97 13.35
C HIS A 194 9.77 -21.02 13.26
N ASP A 195 10.87 -20.75 12.57
CA ASP A 195 11.93 -21.73 12.30
C ASP A 195 13.11 -21.63 13.31
N GLY A 196 12.78 -21.60 14.61
CA GLY A 196 13.73 -21.49 15.73
C GLY A 196 14.67 -22.69 15.90
N SER A 197 14.81 -23.56 14.90
CA SER A 197 15.62 -24.78 14.96
C SER A 197 16.45 -25.04 13.70
N VAL A 198 17.05 -24.03 13.06
CA VAL A 198 18.20 -24.29 12.19
C VAL A 198 19.23 -23.16 12.29
N LYS A 199 20.40 -23.45 12.88
CA LYS A 199 21.63 -22.68 12.67
C LYS A 199 22.18 -22.96 11.26
N THR A 200 21.40 -22.69 10.22
CA THR A 200 21.92 -22.62 8.85
C THR A 200 22.44 -21.21 8.61
N PRO A 201 23.56 -21.04 7.88
CA PRO A 201 24.08 -19.71 7.60
C PRO A 201 23.06 -18.94 6.75
N ASP A 202 22.62 -17.81 7.29
CA ASP A 202 22.08 -16.64 6.58
C ASP A 202 20.95 -16.92 5.55
N HIS A 203 19.73 -17.15 6.05
CA HIS A 203 18.50 -16.98 5.26
C HIS A 203 17.85 -15.61 5.47
N THR A 204 18.38 -14.80 6.39
CA THR A 204 17.98 -13.40 6.66
C THR A 204 18.38 -12.44 5.54
N ALA A 205 19.48 -12.71 4.83
CA ALA A 205 19.93 -11.89 3.69
C ALA A 205 19.15 -12.12 2.38
N ARG A 206 18.29 -13.16 2.29
CA ARG A 206 17.76 -13.64 1.00
C ARG A 206 16.61 -12.83 0.43
N SER A 207 15.98 -11.94 1.19
CA SER A 207 14.91 -11.06 0.69
C SER A 207 14.78 -9.83 1.58
N ARG A 208 15.59 -8.82 1.30
CA ARG A 208 15.39 -7.48 1.88
C ARG A 208 14.18 -6.86 1.18
N HIS A 209 13.06 -6.76 1.89
CA HIS A 209 11.99 -5.85 1.50
C HIS A 209 12.39 -4.46 1.98
N HIS A 210 12.58 -3.56 1.03
CA HIS A 210 12.96 -2.20 1.33
C HIS A 210 11.83 -1.44 2.01
N VAL A 211 10.56 -1.80 1.77
CA VAL A 211 9.43 -1.18 2.48
C VAL A 211 9.56 -1.29 4.01
N PHE A 212 10.02 -2.42 4.57
CA PHE A 212 10.22 -2.54 6.02
C PHE A 212 11.40 -1.71 6.52
N THR A 213 12.47 -1.63 5.73
CA THR A 213 13.63 -0.76 6.03
C THR A 213 13.21 0.71 6.04
N ARG A 214 12.50 1.16 5.00
CA ARG A 214 11.99 2.54 4.90
C ARG A 214 11.02 2.86 6.03
N LEU A 215 10.13 1.95 6.39
CA LEU A 215 9.24 2.12 7.55
C LEU A 215 10.05 2.26 8.84
N ALA A 216 11.07 1.43 9.05
CA ALA A 216 11.94 1.52 10.22
C ALA A 216 12.66 2.87 10.29
N GLU A 217 13.23 3.33 9.17
CA GLU A 217 13.90 4.63 9.07
C GLU A 217 12.94 5.80 9.28
N ARG A 218 11.78 5.82 8.60
CA ARG A 218 10.78 6.91 8.70
C ARG A 218 10.09 6.98 10.06
N THR A 219 10.13 5.89 10.85
CA THR A 219 9.53 5.85 12.19
C THR A 219 10.55 5.86 13.31
N ASP A 220 11.85 6.01 13.01
CA ASP A 220 12.95 5.96 13.97
C ASP A 220 12.96 4.67 14.83
N ARG A 221 12.67 3.52 14.20
CA ARG A 221 12.52 2.22 14.86
C ARG A 221 13.51 1.19 14.36
N ASP A 222 13.76 0.18 15.20
CA ASP A 222 14.51 -1.00 14.79
C ASP A 222 13.73 -1.83 13.76
N LEU A 223 14.43 -2.35 12.75
CA LEU A 223 13.84 -3.13 11.67
C LEU A 223 13.13 -4.40 12.17
N GLU A 224 13.69 -5.09 13.17
CA GLU A 224 13.06 -6.28 13.74
C GLU A 224 11.80 -5.90 14.52
N ALA A 225 11.78 -4.76 15.21
CA ALA A 225 10.57 -4.26 15.86
C ALA A 225 9.42 -3.98 14.87
N VAL A 226 9.74 -3.43 13.68
CA VAL A 226 8.76 -3.23 12.59
C VAL A 226 8.26 -4.57 12.05
N LYS A 227 9.14 -5.54 11.83
CA LYS A 227 8.76 -6.89 11.37
C LYS A 227 7.89 -7.62 12.39
N GLU A 228 8.22 -7.54 13.67
CA GLU A 228 7.42 -8.14 14.75
C GLU A 228 6.02 -7.52 14.81
N GLU A 229 5.91 -6.20 14.63
CA GLU A 229 4.62 -5.53 14.53
C GLU A 229 3.82 -5.99 13.32
N TYR A 230 4.46 -6.14 12.16
CA TYR A 230 3.81 -6.72 10.98
C TYR A 230 3.24 -8.11 11.28
N VAL A 231 4.02 -8.99 11.91
CA VAL A 231 3.58 -10.35 12.30
C VAL A 231 2.39 -10.29 13.27
N ARG A 232 2.41 -9.37 14.25
CA ARG A 232 1.27 -9.18 15.17
C ARG A 232 0.02 -8.69 14.42
N LYS A 233 0.13 -7.63 13.61
CA LYS A 233 -1.00 -7.08 12.85
C LYS A 233 -1.57 -8.07 11.84
N HIS A 234 -0.72 -8.83 11.15
CA HIS A 234 -1.16 -9.87 10.23
C HIS A 234 -1.95 -10.99 10.96
N ARG A 235 -1.58 -11.32 12.20
CA ARG A 235 -2.38 -12.24 13.04
C ARG A 235 -3.79 -11.71 13.31
N TYR A 236 -3.96 -10.40 13.52
CA TYR A 236 -5.27 -9.79 13.70
C TYR A 236 -6.13 -9.86 12.44
N VAL A 237 -5.54 -9.63 11.27
CA VAL A 237 -6.25 -9.82 9.99
C VAL A 237 -6.66 -11.28 9.81
N ARG A 238 -5.78 -12.25 10.11
CA ARG A 238 -6.13 -13.68 10.07
C ARG A 238 -7.24 -14.04 11.06
N TYR A 239 -7.26 -13.42 12.23
CA TYR A 239 -8.35 -13.56 13.20
C TYR A 239 -9.68 -13.08 12.61
N LEU A 240 -9.70 -11.86 12.04
CA LEU A 240 -10.90 -11.26 11.44
C LEU A 240 -11.46 -12.13 10.31
N VAL A 241 -10.58 -12.63 9.43
CA VAL A 241 -10.96 -13.54 8.34
C VAL A 241 -11.51 -14.87 8.86
N ARG A 242 -10.86 -15.47 9.88
CA ARG A 242 -11.31 -16.74 10.45
C ARG A 242 -12.70 -16.62 11.07
N ASP A 243 -12.97 -15.52 11.77
CA ASP A 243 -14.26 -15.29 12.44
C ASP A 243 -15.32 -14.71 11.51
N GLY A 244 -14.97 -14.45 10.24
CA GLY A 244 -15.90 -13.94 9.24
C GLY A 244 -16.35 -12.52 9.51
N VAL A 245 -15.53 -11.71 10.16
CA VAL A 245 -15.81 -10.28 10.37
C VAL A 245 -15.71 -9.57 9.02
N THR A 246 -16.87 -9.27 8.44
CA THR A 246 -16.99 -8.63 7.11
C THR A 246 -17.71 -7.30 7.17
N ASP A 247 -18.37 -6.97 8.28
CA ASP A 247 -19.03 -5.69 8.46
C ASP A 247 -18.00 -4.58 8.65
N PHE A 248 -18.26 -3.43 8.04
CA PHE A 248 -17.30 -2.32 7.99
C PHE A 248 -17.19 -1.59 9.34
N GLU A 249 -18.32 -1.40 10.04
CA GLU A 249 -18.36 -0.73 11.34
C GLU A 249 -17.73 -1.64 12.41
N GLU A 250 -18.08 -2.93 12.40
CA GLU A 250 -17.48 -3.93 13.30
C GLU A 250 -15.95 -4.03 13.11
N LEU A 251 -15.49 -4.00 11.85
CA LEU A 251 -14.07 -3.99 11.53
C LEU A 251 -13.38 -2.73 12.07
N PHE A 252 -13.97 -1.55 11.87
CA PHE A 252 -13.39 -0.29 12.34
C PHE A 252 -13.37 -0.19 13.87
N GLU A 253 -14.44 -0.60 14.54
CA GLU A 253 -14.51 -0.66 16.00
C GLU A 253 -13.42 -1.59 16.55
N PHE A 254 -13.28 -2.80 15.99
CA PHE A 254 -12.24 -3.75 16.42
C PHE A 254 -10.82 -3.20 16.23
N LEU A 255 -10.54 -2.54 15.09
CA LEU A 255 -9.23 -1.94 14.83
C LEU A 255 -8.95 -0.73 15.75
N SER A 256 -9.98 0.05 16.07
CA SER A 256 -9.90 1.17 17.02
C SER A 256 -9.58 0.67 18.42
N ASP A 257 -10.32 -0.34 18.88
CA ASP A 257 -10.12 -1.01 20.16
C ASP A 257 -8.73 -1.63 20.30
N LEU A 258 -8.20 -2.24 19.22
CA LEU A 258 -6.83 -2.77 19.18
C LEU A 258 -5.78 -1.67 19.38
N ARG A 259 -6.05 -0.44 18.91
CA ARG A 259 -5.13 0.70 19.06
C ARG A 259 -5.22 1.29 20.46
N THR A 260 -6.39 1.33 21.07
CA THR A 260 -6.59 1.86 22.43
C THR A 260 -6.09 0.92 23.52
N ASP A 261 -6.44 -0.37 23.43
CA ASP A 261 -6.00 -1.40 24.38
C ASP A 261 -5.89 -2.75 23.67
N GLU A 262 -4.70 -3.01 23.12
CA GLU A 262 -4.38 -4.25 22.41
C GLU A 262 -4.59 -5.48 23.31
N ALA A 263 -4.18 -5.42 24.58
CA ALA A 263 -4.23 -6.55 25.48
C ALA A 263 -5.67 -6.96 25.82
N ALA A 264 -6.52 -5.99 26.18
CA ALA A 264 -7.92 -6.23 26.47
C ALA A 264 -8.68 -6.70 25.23
N THR A 265 -8.37 -6.15 24.06
CA THR A 265 -9.03 -6.51 22.80
C THR A 265 -8.68 -7.92 22.36
N VAL A 266 -7.39 -8.30 22.44
CA VAL A 266 -6.96 -9.67 22.17
C VAL A 266 -7.54 -10.66 23.18
N GLU A 267 -7.66 -10.29 24.46
CA GLU A 267 -8.29 -11.15 25.46
C GLU A 267 -9.79 -11.37 25.19
N ARG A 268 -10.54 -10.31 24.88
CA ARG A 268 -11.95 -10.40 24.49
C ARG A 268 -12.13 -11.29 23.27
N ALA A 269 -11.33 -11.06 22.24
CA ALA A 269 -11.29 -11.88 21.02
C ALA A 269 -11.03 -13.37 21.34
N ALA A 270 -10.06 -13.67 22.21
CA ALA A 270 -9.75 -15.04 22.62
C ALA A 270 -10.85 -15.70 23.46
N ARG A 271 -11.62 -14.93 24.25
CA ARG A 271 -12.76 -15.46 25.04
C ARG A 271 -13.95 -15.81 24.15
N THR A 272 -14.29 -14.96 23.18
CA THR A 272 -15.34 -15.24 22.19
C THR A 272 -15.05 -16.55 21.44
N MET A 273 -13.77 -16.85 21.18
CA MET A 273 -13.32 -18.08 20.53
C MET A 273 -13.47 -19.35 21.37
N ARG A 274 -13.42 -19.25 22.71
CA ARG A 274 -13.61 -20.39 23.60
C ARG A 274 -15.09 -20.68 23.88
N GLY A 275 -15.98 -19.73 23.57
CA GLY A 275 -17.42 -19.82 23.84
C GLY A 275 -18.29 -20.19 22.64
N ARG A 276 -17.73 -20.25 21.42
CA ARG A 276 -18.45 -20.73 20.22
C ARG A 276 -18.38 -22.26 20.17
N PRO A 277 -19.51 -22.97 20.06
CA PRO A 277 -19.57 -24.44 20.08
C PRO A 277 -18.89 -25.09 18.88
#